data_AF-A0A091ALN8-F1
#
_entry.id   AF-A0A091ALN8-F1
#
_cell.length_a   1.000
_cell.length_b   1.000
_cell.length_c   1.000
_cell.angle_alpha   90.00
_cell.angle_beta   90.00
_cell.angle_gamma   90.00
#
_symmetry.space_group_name_H-M   'P 1'
#
loop_
_entity.id
_entity.type
_entity.pdbx_description
1 polymer ?
#
loop_
_entity_poly.entity_id
_entity_poly.type
_entity_poly.pdbx_seq_one_letter_code
_entity_poly.pdbx_strand_id
1 'polypeptide(L)'
;DGMMKDSHAYEPYEAEEVGSVREFPIGKHSGSATIRYHLGRMGISAESGVLRDLLPKIREIVTARKRVLETYELKSLYQEAVCL
;
A
#
# COMPACT_ATOMS: atom_id res chain seq x y z
N ASP A 1 3.41 -24.85 -19.38
CA ASP A 1 3.31 -23.90 -20.49
C ASP A 1 2.53 -22.69 -19.98
N GLY A 2 3.08 -21.52 -19.74
CA GLY A 2 4.39 -21.00 -20.05
C GLY A 2 4.57 -19.65 -19.36
N MET A 3 5.83 -19.35 -19.08
CA MET A 3 6.43 -18.02 -19.05
C MET A 3 6.07 -17.06 -17.90
N MET A 4 7.08 -16.89 -17.04
CA MET A 4 7.62 -15.60 -16.61
C MET A 4 7.05 -14.38 -17.34
N LYS A 5 6.56 -13.41 -16.58
CA LYS A 5 6.77 -12.00 -16.88
C LYS A 5 7.41 -11.32 -15.68
N ASP A 6 8.71 -11.15 -15.84
CA ASP A 6 9.55 -10.20 -15.12
C ASP A 6 9.03 -8.76 -15.26
N SER A 7 9.69 -7.84 -14.55
CA SER A 7 9.76 -6.38 -14.76
C SER A 7 8.69 -5.48 -14.13
N HIS A 8 9.01 -4.88 -12.99
CA HIS A 8 9.72 -3.59 -12.98
C HIS A 8 10.09 -3.18 -11.55
N ALA A 9 11.39 -2.95 -11.35
CA ALA A 9 11.99 -2.35 -10.19
C ALA A 9 11.21 -1.10 -9.76
N TYR A 10 10.71 -1.13 -8.52
CA TYR A 10 10.21 0.06 -7.88
C TYR A 10 11.44 0.77 -7.29
N GLU A 11 12.09 1.62 -8.08
CA GLU A 11 13.07 2.57 -7.54
C GLU A 11 12.29 3.60 -6.71
N PRO A 12 12.45 3.64 -5.38
CA PRO A 12 11.96 4.79 -4.64
C PRO A 12 12.86 5.97 -5.03
N TYR A 13 12.27 6.98 -5.67
CA TYR A 13 12.85 8.30 -5.67
C TYR A 13 12.95 8.72 -4.19
N GLU A 14 14.17 8.67 -3.65
CA GLU A 14 14.54 9.33 -2.40
C GLU A 14 14.28 10.83 -2.59
N ALA A 15 13.07 11.26 -2.22
CA ALA A 15 12.76 12.67 -2.09
C ALA A 15 13.25 13.11 -0.72
N GLU A 16 14.50 13.54 -0.71
CA GLU A 16 15.20 14.18 0.40
C GLU A 16 14.28 15.17 1.13
N GLU A 17 13.98 14.82 2.38
CA GLU A 17 14.22 15.67 3.54
C GLU A 17 13.84 17.16 3.40
N VAL A 18 12.55 17.46 3.42
CA VAL A 18 12.05 18.81 3.75
C VAL A 18 11.09 18.74 4.92
N GLY A 19 11.64 18.78 6.14
CA GLY A 19 11.17 19.55 7.31
C GLY A 19 9.68 19.58 7.71
N SER A 20 8.85 18.68 7.22
CA SER A 20 7.46 18.53 7.61
C SER A 20 7.11 17.07 7.46
N VAL A 21 6.89 16.39 8.59
CA VAL A 21 6.38 15.01 8.59
C VAL A 21 5.00 15.06 7.96
N ARG A 22 4.93 14.90 6.64
CA ARG A 22 3.65 14.75 5.94
C ARG A 22 3.09 13.43 6.42
N GLU A 23 2.14 13.50 7.34
CA GLU A 23 1.30 12.35 7.63
C GLU A 23 0.49 12.06 6.37
N PHE A 24 0.55 10.81 5.90
CA PHE A 24 -0.24 10.34 4.78
C PHE A 24 -1.31 9.37 5.30
N PRO A 25 -2.42 9.81 5.91
CA PRO A 25 -3.40 8.88 6.44
C PRO A 25 -3.93 7.90 5.38
N ILE A 26 -4.17 6.66 5.78
CA ILE A 26 -4.72 5.63 4.89
C ILE A 26 -6.24 5.72 4.93
N GLY A 27 -6.82 6.52 4.03
CA GLY A 27 -8.25 6.81 3.95
C GLY A 27 -8.89 6.45 2.61
N LYS A 28 -10.17 6.81 2.43
CA LYS A 28 -10.94 6.46 1.22
C LYS A 28 -10.39 7.02 -0.10
N HIS A 29 -9.53 8.03 -0.01
CA HIS A 29 -8.86 8.66 -1.15
C HIS A 29 -7.42 8.19 -1.35
N SER A 30 -6.92 7.30 -0.50
CA SER A 30 -5.58 6.75 -0.67
C SER A 30 -5.50 5.97 -1.99
N GLY A 31 -4.43 6.22 -2.73
CA GLY A 31 -4.07 5.50 -3.95
C GLY A 31 -2.89 4.56 -3.71
N SER A 32 -2.47 3.85 -4.75
CA SER A 32 -1.38 2.86 -4.65
C SER A 32 -0.08 3.46 -4.13
N ALA A 33 0.23 4.72 -4.45
CA ALA A 33 1.42 5.41 -3.95
C ALA A 33 1.41 5.54 -2.41
N THR A 34 0.28 5.91 -1.82
CA THR A 34 0.13 6.00 -0.35
C THR A 34 0.29 4.63 0.30
N ILE A 35 -0.37 3.61 -0.26
CA ILE A 35 -0.29 2.26 0.31
C ILE A 35 1.13 1.71 0.22
N ARG A 36 1.79 1.90 -0.92
CA ARG A 36 3.17 1.47 -1.13
C ARG A 36 4.15 2.22 -0.22
N TYR A 37 3.94 3.50 0.01
CA TYR A 37 4.74 4.27 0.98
C TYR A 37 4.67 3.64 2.38
N HIS A 38 3.47 3.31 2.87
CA HIS A 38 3.32 2.69 4.19
C HIS A 38 3.88 1.28 4.27
N LEU A 39 3.66 0.46 3.24
CA LEU A 39 4.25 -0.88 3.14
C LEU A 39 5.79 -0.81 3.09
N GLY A 40 6.35 0.13 2.32
CA GLY A 40 7.79 0.37 2.25
C GLY A 40 8.40 0.75 3.60
N ARG A 41 7.70 1.59 4.39
CA ARG A 41 8.13 1.91 5.78
C ARG A 41 8.12 0.71 6.73
N MET A 42 7.40 -0.35 6.38
CA MET A 42 7.41 -1.63 7.10
C MET A 42 8.41 -2.65 6.50
N GLY A 43 9.20 -2.25 5.49
CA GLY A 43 10.10 -3.14 4.76
C GLY A 43 9.41 -4.06 3.75
N ILE A 44 8.16 -3.76 3.36
CA ILE A 44 7.35 -4.58 2.45
C ILE A 44 7.34 -3.94 1.06
N SER A 45 7.88 -4.67 0.07
CA SER A 45 7.74 -4.32 -1.34
C SER A 45 6.48 -4.97 -1.91
N ALA A 46 5.51 -4.15 -2.32
CA ALA A 46 4.22 -4.61 -2.82
C ALA A 46 4.08 -4.40 -4.33
N GLU A 47 3.73 -5.48 -5.03
CA GLU A 47 3.47 -5.46 -6.46
C GLU A 47 2.20 -4.67 -6.80
N SER A 48 2.21 -4.02 -7.96
CA SER A 48 1.08 -3.19 -8.42
C SER A 48 -0.23 -3.97 -8.56
N GLY A 49 -0.18 -5.27 -8.88
CA GLY A 49 -1.35 -6.15 -8.93
C GLY A 49 -2.02 -6.30 -7.57
N VAL A 50 -1.24 -6.71 -6.55
CA VAL A 50 -1.72 -6.84 -5.17
C VAL A 50 -2.31 -5.52 -4.66
N LEU A 51 -1.66 -4.39 -4.94
CA LEU A 51 -2.15 -3.08 -4.52
C LEU A 51 -3.48 -2.70 -5.19
N ARG A 52 -3.65 -3.03 -6.47
CA ARG A 52 -4.92 -2.77 -7.19
C ARG A 52 -6.07 -3.53 -6.53
N ASP A 53 -5.82 -4.76 -6.09
CA ASP A 53 -6.84 -5.64 -5.52
C ASP A 53 -7.11 -5.31 -4.04
N LEU A 54 -6.09 -4.80 -3.33
CA LEU A 54 -6.18 -4.36 -1.94
C LEU A 54 -6.93 -3.03 -1.76
N LEU A 55 -6.80 -2.09 -2.71
CA LEU A 55 -7.36 -0.74 -2.61
C LEU A 55 -8.90 -0.71 -2.41
N PRO A 56 -9.71 -1.48 -3.17
CA PRO A 56 -11.16 -1.54 -2.93
C PRO A 56 -11.51 -1.96 -1.50
N LYS A 57 -10.87 -3.00 -0.97
CA LYS A 57 -11.09 -3.50 0.41
C LYS A 57 -10.73 -2.44 1.45
N ILE A 58 -9.60 -1.75 1.28
CA ILE A 58 -9.22 -0.63 2.15
C ILE A 58 -10.29 0.46 2.13
N ARG A 59 -10.74 0.88 0.93
CA ARG A 59 -11.74 1.94 0.77
C ARG A 59 -13.07 1.58 1.41
N GLU A 60 -13.50 0.33 1.28
CA GLU A 60 -14.69 -0.19 1.91
C GLU A 60 -14.60 -0.07 3.45
N ILE A 61 -13.54 -0.61 4.04
CA ILE A 61 -13.33 -0.61 5.50
C ILE A 61 -13.35 0.81 6.06
N VAL A 62 -12.54 1.71 5.51
CA VAL A 62 -12.42 3.09 6.03
C VAL A 62 -13.67 3.93 5.79
N THR A 63 -14.41 3.64 4.71
CA THR A 63 -15.69 4.32 4.43
C THR A 63 -16.77 3.85 5.40
N ALA A 64 -16.89 2.55 5.62
CA ALA A 64 -17.89 1.97 6.52
C ALA A 64 -17.69 2.43 7.97
N ARG A 65 -16.44 2.41 8.45
CA ARG A 65 -16.11 2.75 9.85
C ARG A 65 -15.84 4.24 10.09
N LYS A 66 -15.73 5.05 9.04
CA LYS A 66 -15.38 6.48 9.07
C LYS A 66 -14.08 6.79 9.82
N ARG A 67 -13.09 5.90 9.76
CA ARG A 67 -11.76 6.03 10.38
C ARG A 67 -10.68 5.49 9.44
N VAL A 68 -9.54 6.17 9.38
CA VAL A 68 -8.34 5.77 8.60
C VAL A 68 -7.76 4.45 9.10
N LEU A 69 -7.09 3.67 8.24
CA LEU A 69 -6.37 2.46 8.65
C LEU A 69 -5.14 2.80 9.47
N GLU A 70 -4.91 2.00 10.50
CA GLU A 70 -3.66 1.90 11.22
C GLU A 70 -2.65 1.05 10.43
N THR A 71 -1.36 1.24 10.70
CA THR A 71 -0.27 0.53 10.04
C THR A 71 -0.38 -0.99 10.16
N TYR A 72 -0.77 -1.51 11.34
CA TYR A 72 -0.94 -2.95 11.55
C TYR A 72 -2.11 -3.53 10.75
N GLU A 73 -3.20 -2.78 10.58
CA GLU A 73 -4.35 -3.21 9.80
C GLU A 73 -3.99 -3.31 8.33
N LEU A 74 -3.23 -2.34 7.81
CA LEU A 74 -2.68 -2.42 6.45
C LEU A 74 -1.82 -3.67 6.27
N LYS A 75 -0.93 -3.97 7.23
CA LYS A 75 -0.07 -5.16 7.19
C LYS A 75 -0.90 -6.44 7.15
N SER A 76 -1.90 -6.57 8.02
CA SER A 76 -2.79 -7.74 8.04
C SER A 76 -3.54 -7.92 6.73
N LEU A 77 -4.13 -6.85 6.19
CA LEU A 77 -4.85 -6.91 4.92
C LEU A 77 -3.94 -7.28 3.74
N TYR A 78 -2.70 -6.79 3.74
CA TYR A 78 -1.71 -7.17 2.73
C TYR A 78 -1.33 -8.66 2.85
N GLN A 79 -1.05 -9.15 4.07
CA GLN A 79 -0.74 -10.56 4.31
C GLN A 79 -1.88 -11.49 3.87
N GLU A 80 -3.12 -11.12 4.16
CA GLU A 80 -4.30 -11.85 3.67
C GLU A 80 -4.36 -11.87 2.13
N ALA A 81 -4.01 -10.75 1.48
CA ALA A 81 -4.10 -10.63 0.02
C ALA A 81 -3.00 -11.42 -0.73
N VAL A 82 -1.85 -11.70 -0.11
CA VAL A 82 -0.74 -12.44 -0.75
C VAL A 82 -0.70 -13.94 -0.39
N CYS A 83 -1.43 -14.35 0.64
CA CYS A 83 -1.55 -15.76 1.02
C CYS A 83 -2.66 -16.51 0.25
N LEU A 84 -3.45 -15.79 -0.56
CA LEU A 84 -4.49 -16.32 -1.44
C LEU A 84 -3.95 -16.50 -2.86
#